data_AF-A0A812PXA7-F1
#
_entry.id   AF-A0A812PXA7-F1
#
_cell.length_a   1.000
_cell.length_b   1.000
_cell.length_c   1.000
_cell.angle_alpha   90.00
_cell.angle_beta   90.00
_cell.angle_gamma   90.00
#
_symmetry.space_group_name_H-M   'P 1'
#
loop_
_entity.id
_entity.type
_entity.pdbx_description
1 polymer ?
#
loop_
_entity_poly.entity_id
_entity_poly.type
_entity_poly.pdbx_seq_one_letter_code
_entity_poly.pdbx_strand_id
1 'polypeptide(L)'
;MGGANLPVIMNDTSYSALSAWNSSVRTLARILSFYVETIFELIRVSNKDFGYLVEIARSNFPTDGRDFQLPRRRFWSKRIEVDTQNLWLPRGGNETGTLLVSVSRVQVGVPIPSSALRFLGNTFAKNILVNVKRGCALSSDETSPWHKRIQRDADGFYAELREVEAAATHHRSLSVTDLPSEEIFDRPWHLSQ
;
A
#
# COMPACT_ATOMS: atom_id res chain seq x y z
N MET A 1 6.12 15.14 -21.91
CA MET A 1 6.25 13.94 -21.05
C MET A 1 4.86 13.58 -20.54
N GLY A 2 4.24 12.55 -21.13
CA GLY A 2 2.88 12.13 -20.77
C GLY A 2 2.86 11.47 -19.40
N GLY A 3 2.03 11.99 -18.48
CA GLY A 3 1.76 11.34 -17.20
C GLY A 3 1.15 9.97 -17.45
N ALA A 4 1.75 8.93 -16.88
CA ALA A 4 1.22 7.58 -16.97
C ALA A 4 -0.06 7.49 -16.13
N ASN A 5 -1.22 7.44 -16.78
CA ASN A 5 -2.43 6.90 -16.17
C ASN A 5 -2.24 5.40 -16.04
N LEU A 6 -1.91 4.93 -14.84
CA LEU A 6 -1.76 3.51 -14.53
C LEU A 6 -3.15 2.96 -14.16
N PRO A 7 -3.75 2.04 -14.96
CA PRO A 7 -4.95 1.34 -14.52
C PRO A 7 -4.56 0.33 -13.43
N VAL A 8 -5.10 0.52 -12.22
CA VAL A 8 -5.08 -0.49 -11.16
C VAL A 8 -6.28 -1.40 -11.38
N ILE A 9 -6.03 -2.68 -11.66
CA ILE A 9 -7.08 -3.69 -11.79
C ILE A 9 -7.03 -4.55 -10.53
N MET A 10 -8.05 -4.42 -9.67
CA MET A 10 -8.29 -5.28 -8.50
C MET A 10 -9.08 -6.50 -8.93
N ASN A 11 -8.58 -7.70 -8.65
CA ASN A 11 -9.32 -8.95 -8.81
C ASN A 11 -9.34 -9.72 -7.47
N ASP A 12 -10.53 -10.23 -7.14
CA ASP A 12 -10.92 -11.11 -6.02
C ASP A 12 -10.55 -10.70 -4.59
N THR A 13 -11.59 -10.62 -3.75
CA THR A 13 -11.51 -10.39 -2.31
C THR A 13 -11.94 -11.67 -1.59
N SER A 14 -11.15 -12.18 -0.65
CA SER A 14 -11.53 -13.34 0.19
C SER A 14 -11.33 -13.05 1.68
N TYR A 15 -12.18 -13.64 2.53
CA TYR A 15 -12.29 -13.37 3.97
C TYR A 15 -11.70 -14.51 4.82
N SER A 16 -11.07 -14.20 5.97
CA SER A 16 -10.71 -15.18 7.01
C SER A 16 -10.98 -14.63 8.42
N ALA A 17 -10.95 -15.49 9.45
CA ALA A 17 -11.56 -15.32 10.79
C ALA A 17 -10.87 -14.35 11.78
N LEU A 18 -9.85 -13.63 11.35
CA LEU A 18 -9.37 -12.36 11.93
C LEU A 18 -9.59 -11.37 10.79
N SER A 19 -10.16 -10.17 10.99
CA SER A 19 -10.61 -9.22 9.93
C SER A 19 -9.51 -8.81 8.94
N ALA A 20 -9.04 -9.77 8.17
CA ALA A 20 -7.88 -9.74 7.32
C ALA A 20 -8.40 -9.75 5.90
N TRP A 21 -8.33 -8.58 5.27
CA TRP A 21 -8.77 -8.41 3.90
C TRP A 21 -7.66 -8.85 2.97
N ASN A 22 -7.91 -9.91 2.19
CA ASN A 22 -6.99 -10.37 1.16
C ASN A 22 -7.50 -9.99 -0.23
N SER A 23 -6.68 -9.31 -1.03
CA SER A 23 -7.01 -8.96 -2.42
C SER A 23 -5.81 -9.08 -3.35
N SER A 24 -6.05 -9.42 -4.62
CA SER A 24 -4.98 -9.46 -5.62
C SER A 24 -5.00 -8.21 -6.52
N VAL A 25 -3.84 -7.57 -6.67
CA VAL A 25 -3.68 -6.38 -7.51
C VAL A 25 -2.57 -6.57 -8.51
N ARG A 26 -2.86 -6.23 -9.77
CA ARG A 26 -1.86 -6.21 -10.85
C ARG A 26 -1.51 -4.79 -11.21
N THR A 27 -0.21 -4.52 -11.23
CA THR A 27 0.36 -3.24 -11.67
C THR A 27 1.34 -3.49 -12.80
N LEU A 28 1.18 -2.74 -13.90
CA LEU A 28 2.14 -2.71 -14.99
C LEU A 28 2.71 -1.30 -15.08
N ALA A 29 4.00 -1.14 -14.80
CA ALA A 29 4.68 0.15 -14.83
C ALA A 29 5.78 0.16 -15.89
N ARG A 30 5.98 1.33 -16.52
CA ARG A 30 7.15 1.59 -17.36
C ARG A 30 8.16 2.40 -16.55
N ILE A 31 9.32 1.80 -16.30
CA ILE A 31 10.43 2.45 -15.59
C ILE A 31 11.57 2.61 -16.59
N LEU A 32 11.83 3.85 -17.00
CA LEU A 32 12.78 4.18 -18.07
C LEU A 32 12.40 3.45 -19.38
N SER A 33 13.26 2.53 -19.83
CA SER A 33 13.07 1.69 -21.03
C SER A 33 12.52 0.29 -20.72
N PHE A 34 12.28 -0.03 -19.44
CA PHE A 34 11.82 -1.35 -19.02
C PHE A 34 10.33 -1.34 -18.69
N TYR A 35 9.66 -2.42 -19.07
CA TYR A 35 8.33 -2.72 -18.58
C TYR A 35 8.43 -3.68 -17.41
N VAL A 36 7.94 -3.21 -16.27
CA VAL A 36 7.94 -3.93 -15.00
C VAL A 36 6.51 -4.36 -14.71
N GLU A 37 6.30 -5.66 -14.61
CA GLU A 37 5.05 -6.25 -14.16
C GLU A 37 5.18 -6.65 -12.70
N THR A 38 4.24 -6.21 -11.88
CA THR A 38 4.14 -6.60 -10.48
C THR A 38 2.74 -7.11 -10.20
N ILE A 39 2.64 -8.27 -9.56
CA ILE A 39 1.39 -8.84 -9.07
C ILE A 39 1.53 -8.94 -7.56
N PHE A 40 0.56 -8.41 -6.83
CA PHE A 40 0.57 -8.33 -5.39
C PHE A 40 -0.57 -9.14 -4.81
N GLU A 41 -0.30 -9.86 -3.74
CA GLU A 41 -1.26 -10.17 -2.71
C GLU A 41 -1.22 -9.04 -1.68
N LEU A 42 -2.38 -8.45 -1.41
CA LEU A 42 -2.58 -7.39 -0.42
C LEU A 42 -3.32 -7.96 0.77
N ILE A 43 -2.68 -7.94 1.92
CA ILE A 43 -3.24 -8.34 3.21
C ILE A 43 -3.42 -7.08 4.03
N ARG A 44 -4.63 -6.84 4.55
CA ARG A 44 -4.89 -5.70 5.43
C ARG A 44 -5.41 -6.17 6.77
N VAL A 45 -4.87 -5.62 7.86
CA VAL A 45 -5.28 -5.93 9.23
C VAL A 45 -5.53 -4.63 9.97
N SER A 46 -6.75 -4.46 10.47
CA SER A 46 -7.15 -3.32 11.29
C SER A 46 -6.97 -3.65 12.79
N ASN A 47 -6.44 -2.70 13.56
CA ASN A 47 -6.47 -2.73 15.01
C ASN A 47 -7.35 -1.59 15.50
N LYS A 48 -8.56 -1.94 15.89
CA LYS A 48 -9.60 -1.00 16.29
C LYS A 48 -9.35 -0.43 17.69
N ASP A 49 -8.63 -1.13 18.56
CA ASP A 49 -8.35 -0.64 19.92
C ASP A 49 -7.28 0.46 19.92
N PHE A 50 -6.23 0.24 19.13
CA PHE A 50 -5.09 1.16 19.02
C PHE A 50 -5.23 2.16 17.86
N GLY A 51 -6.30 2.08 17.07
CA GLY A 51 -6.59 3.04 16.02
C GLY A 51 -5.56 3.02 14.89
N TYR A 52 -5.16 1.85 14.39
CA TYR A 52 -4.27 1.76 13.22
C TYR A 52 -4.68 0.68 12.23
N LEU A 53 -4.14 0.79 11.01
CA LEU A 53 -4.26 -0.22 9.95
C LEU A 53 -2.87 -0.60 9.46
N VAL A 54 -2.62 -1.91 9.31
CA VAL A 54 -1.45 -2.44 8.61
C VAL A 54 -1.89 -3.00 7.26
N GLU A 55 -1.19 -2.64 6.19
CA GLU A 55 -1.34 -3.21 4.86
C GLU A 55 0.00 -3.80 4.41
N ILE A 56 -0.02 -5.06 3.99
CA ILE A 56 1.14 -5.78 3.47
C ILE A 56 0.86 -6.10 2.00
N ALA A 57 1.69 -5.61 1.10
CA ALA A 57 1.65 -5.91 -0.32
C ALA A 57 2.88 -6.73 -0.70
N ARG A 58 2.69 -8.03 -0.95
CA ARG A 58 3.76 -8.96 -1.30
C ARG A 58 3.55 -9.52 -2.70
N SER A 59 4.61 -9.59 -3.50
CA SER A 59 4.55 -10.21 -4.83
C SER A 59 5.01 -11.66 -4.86
N ASN A 60 5.64 -12.12 -3.78
CA ASN A 60 5.98 -13.52 -3.56
C ASN A 60 4.96 -14.10 -2.59
N PHE A 61 4.01 -14.87 -3.11
CA PHE A 61 2.95 -15.51 -2.34
C PHE A 61 2.66 -16.89 -2.90
N PRO A 62 2.22 -17.85 -2.07
CA PRO A 62 1.94 -19.20 -2.53
C PRO A 62 0.86 -19.20 -3.61
N THR A 63 1.20 -19.75 -4.78
CA THR A 63 0.26 -19.95 -5.89
C THR A 63 -0.37 -21.34 -5.88
N ASP A 64 0.27 -22.28 -5.18
CA ASP A 64 -0.16 -23.67 -5.15
C ASP A 64 -1.46 -23.81 -4.35
N GLY A 65 -2.44 -24.52 -4.94
CA GLY A 65 -3.75 -24.75 -4.32
C GLY A 65 -4.74 -23.58 -4.40
N ARG A 66 -4.46 -22.52 -5.19
CA ARG A 66 -5.41 -21.44 -5.48
C ARG A 66 -5.95 -21.57 -6.91
N ASP A 67 -7.25 -21.34 -7.10
CA ASP A 67 -7.91 -21.38 -8.43
C ASP A 67 -7.50 -20.22 -9.36
N PHE A 68 -6.65 -19.31 -8.89
CA PHE A 68 -6.19 -18.17 -9.68
C PHE A 68 -4.86 -18.48 -10.38
N GLN A 69 -4.91 -18.61 -11.71
CA GLN A 69 -3.71 -18.67 -12.53
C GLN A 69 -3.14 -17.27 -12.72
N LEU A 70 -1.90 -17.04 -12.26
CA LEU A 70 -1.19 -15.80 -12.59
C LEU A 70 -1.13 -15.65 -14.12
N PRO A 71 -1.45 -14.47 -14.68
CA PRO A 71 -1.40 -14.26 -16.13
C PRO A 71 0.00 -14.62 -16.66
N ARG A 72 0.12 -15.06 -17.91
CA ARG A 72 1.44 -15.36 -18.48
C ARG A 72 2.27 -14.08 -18.60
N ARG A 73 3.52 -14.10 -18.14
CA ARG A 73 4.46 -12.98 -18.29
C ARG A 73 4.68 -12.69 -19.78
N ARG A 74 4.61 -11.42 -20.17
CA ARG A 74 4.94 -11.02 -21.56
C ARG A 74 6.46 -11.10 -21.76
N PHE A 75 6.91 -11.47 -22.95
CA PHE A 75 8.35 -11.67 -23.22
C PHE A 75 9.19 -10.40 -22.99
N TRP A 76 8.60 -9.23 -23.22
CA TRP A 76 9.23 -7.91 -23.05
C TRP A 76 9.09 -7.32 -21.64
N SER A 77 8.36 -7.98 -20.72
CA SER A 77 8.20 -7.50 -19.35
C SER A 77 9.04 -8.33 -18.38
N LYS A 78 9.55 -7.66 -17.34
CA LYS A 78 10.20 -8.33 -16.21
C LYS A 78 9.27 -8.34 -15.02
N ARG A 79 9.17 -9.49 -14.34
CA ARG A 79 8.55 -9.56 -13.01
C ARG A 79 9.57 -9.24 -11.96
N ILE A 80 9.24 -8.30 -11.10
CA ILE A 80 10.08 -7.91 -9.98
C ILE A 80 9.43 -8.41 -8.70
N GLU A 81 10.25 -8.66 -7.69
CA GLU A 81 9.74 -8.95 -6.36
C GLU A 81 9.62 -7.66 -5.56
N VAL A 82 8.49 -7.51 -4.88
CA VAL A 82 8.18 -6.38 -4.02
C VAL A 82 7.54 -6.91 -2.75
N ASP A 83 8.06 -6.44 -1.63
CA ASP A 83 7.48 -6.63 -0.31
C ASP A 83 7.36 -5.25 0.33
N THR A 84 6.12 -4.81 0.52
CA THR A 84 5.81 -3.49 1.07
C THR A 84 4.93 -3.65 2.29
N GLN A 85 5.28 -2.97 3.37
CA GLN A 85 4.50 -2.87 4.59
C GLN A 85 4.14 -1.40 4.82
N ASN A 86 2.85 -1.13 4.92
CA ASN A 86 2.29 0.19 5.16
C ASN A 86 1.58 0.19 6.51
N LEU A 87 1.99 1.08 7.40
CA LEU A 87 1.28 1.40 8.63
C LEU A 87 0.56 2.73 8.45
N TRP A 88 -0.75 2.70 8.60
CA TRP A 88 -1.63 3.86 8.49
C TRP A 88 -2.11 4.24 9.89
N LEU A 89 -1.75 5.44 10.33
CA LEU A 89 -2.06 5.99 11.65
C LEU A 89 -2.88 7.28 11.48
N PRO A 90 -4.20 7.27 11.73
CA PRO A 90 -4.94 8.51 11.89
C PRO A 90 -4.27 9.36 12.98
N ARG A 91 -4.22 10.69 12.79
CA ARG A 91 -3.48 11.55 13.71
C ARG A 91 -4.01 11.54 15.14
N GLY A 92 -5.31 11.27 15.35
CA GLY A 92 -5.90 11.19 16.68
C GLY A 92 -5.99 12.52 17.41
N GLY A 93 -6.56 12.55 18.61
CA GLY A 93 -6.70 13.77 19.41
C GLY A 93 -7.53 14.87 18.74
N ASN A 94 -8.56 14.49 17.97
CA ASN A 94 -9.37 15.37 17.10
C ASN A 94 -8.59 16.07 15.97
N GLU A 95 -7.33 15.74 15.73
CA GLU A 95 -6.57 16.23 14.59
C GLU A 95 -6.98 15.52 13.30
N THR A 96 -6.94 16.25 12.19
CA THR A 96 -7.27 15.70 10.87
C THR A 96 -6.02 15.17 10.16
N GLY A 97 -6.20 14.07 9.42
CA GLY A 97 -5.19 13.46 8.56
C GLY A 97 -4.65 12.13 9.08
N THR A 98 -3.80 11.52 8.26
CA THR A 98 -3.23 10.19 8.47
C THR A 98 -1.73 10.22 8.21
N LEU A 99 -0.96 9.66 9.13
CA LEU A 99 0.46 9.37 8.92
C LEU A 99 0.59 8.01 8.23
N LEU A 100 1.36 7.97 7.15
CA LEU A 100 1.71 6.75 6.44
C LEU A 100 3.19 6.47 6.68
N VAL A 101 3.50 5.35 7.33
CA VAL A 101 4.85 4.79 7.41
C VAL A 101 4.92 3.62 6.45
N SER A 102 5.80 3.69 5.45
CA SER A 102 5.93 2.67 4.41
C SER A 102 7.36 2.17 4.34
N VAL A 103 7.52 0.85 4.46
CA VAL A 103 8.79 0.16 4.25
C VAL A 103 8.61 -0.74 3.03
N SER A 104 9.45 -0.57 2.02
CA SER A 104 9.36 -1.34 0.78
C SER A 104 10.72 -1.91 0.39
N ARG A 105 10.76 -3.22 0.15
CA ARG A 105 11.89 -3.94 -0.43
C ARG A 105 11.54 -4.34 -1.84
N VAL A 106 12.32 -3.83 -2.80
CA VAL A 106 12.14 -4.13 -4.22
C VAL A 106 13.35 -4.88 -4.75
N GLN A 107 13.15 -6.11 -5.23
CA GLN A 107 14.17 -6.90 -5.90
C GLN A 107 13.89 -6.95 -7.40
N VAL A 108 14.69 -6.19 -8.16
CA VAL A 108 14.53 -6.09 -9.62
C VAL A 108 15.23 -7.25 -10.34
N GLY A 109 16.11 -7.99 -9.66
CA GLY A 109 16.85 -9.12 -10.21
C GLY A 109 17.83 -8.75 -11.34
N VAL A 110 18.17 -7.47 -11.47
CA VAL A 110 19.28 -6.96 -12.30
C VAL A 110 19.99 -5.85 -11.50
N PRO A 111 21.31 -5.70 -11.67
CA PRO A 111 22.02 -4.56 -11.10
C PRO A 111 21.45 -3.24 -11.64
N ILE A 112 21.04 -2.34 -10.75
CA ILE A 112 20.58 -1.00 -11.13
C ILE A 112 21.73 -0.03 -10.88
N PRO A 113 22.18 0.74 -11.89
CA PRO A 113 23.21 1.76 -11.69
C PRO A 113 22.80 2.77 -10.61
N SER A 114 23.74 3.17 -9.75
CA SER A 114 23.45 4.09 -8.63
C SER A 114 22.92 5.46 -9.08
N SER A 115 23.23 5.89 -10.30
CA SER A 115 22.65 7.10 -10.92
C SER A 115 21.16 6.92 -11.24
N ALA A 116 20.76 5.76 -11.75
CA ALA A 116 19.37 5.42 -11.98
C ALA A 116 18.60 5.27 -10.66
N LEU A 117 19.21 4.67 -9.63
CA LEU A 117 18.63 4.61 -8.27
C LEU A 117 18.41 6.01 -7.70
N ARG A 118 19.37 6.94 -7.83
CA ARG A 118 19.21 8.33 -7.37
C ARG A 118 18.11 9.06 -8.14
N PHE A 119 18.05 8.88 -9.46
CA PHE A 119 16.99 9.45 -10.28
C PHE A 119 15.61 8.91 -9.87
N LEU A 120 15.49 7.59 -9.67
CA LEU A 120 14.27 6.97 -9.19
C LEU A 120 13.91 7.49 -7.79
N GLY A 121 14.81 7.48 -6.82
CA GLY A 121 14.53 8.00 -5.48
C GLY A 121 14.02 9.45 -5.50
N ASN A 122 14.68 10.34 -6.23
CA ASN A 122 14.33 11.76 -6.24
C ASN A 122 13.05 12.10 -7.02
N THR A 123 12.77 11.38 -8.11
CA THR A 123 11.63 11.67 -9.00
C THR A 123 10.43 10.77 -8.69
N PHE A 124 10.67 9.48 -8.48
CA PHE A 124 9.62 8.50 -8.24
C PHE A 124 8.93 8.71 -6.90
N ALA A 125 9.67 8.97 -5.81
CA ALA A 125 9.07 9.21 -4.50
C ALA A 125 8.12 10.42 -4.50
N LYS A 126 8.55 11.52 -5.13
CA LYS A 126 7.70 12.72 -5.31
C LYS A 126 6.45 12.42 -6.12
N ASN A 127 6.61 11.69 -7.24
CA ASN A 127 5.49 11.34 -8.11
C ASN A 127 4.50 10.37 -7.44
N ILE A 128 4.99 9.41 -6.64
CA ILE A 128 4.12 8.54 -5.83
C ILE A 128 3.29 9.40 -4.89
N LEU A 129 3.92 10.31 -4.13
CA LEU A 129 3.20 11.13 -3.17
C LEU A 129 2.14 12.00 -3.86
N VAL A 130 2.46 12.58 -5.02
CA VAL A 130 1.50 13.33 -5.84
C VAL A 130 0.34 12.45 -6.30
N ASN A 131 0.63 11.23 -6.77
CA ASN A 131 -0.41 10.30 -7.23
C ASN A 131 -1.28 9.78 -6.10
N VAL A 132 -0.71 9.51 -4.91
CA VAL A 132 -1.46 9.15 -3.70
C VAL A 132 -2.41 10.28 -3.33
N LYS A 133 -1.91 11.52 -3.25
CA LYS A 133 -2.75 12.70 -2.95
C LYS A 133 -3.88 12.89 -3.98
N ARG A 134 -3.58 12.70 -5.27
CA ARG A 134 -4.60 12.73 -6.34
C ARG A 134 -5.63 11.62 -6.16
N GLY A 135 -5.21 10.42 -5.82
CA GLY A 135 -6.10 9.29 -5.52
C GLY A 135 -7.03 9.59 -4.35
N CYS A 136 -6.49 10.14 -3.25
CA CYS A 136 -7.29 10.57 -2.09
C CYS A 136 -8.28 11.69 -2.46
N ALA A 137 -7.91 12.62 -3.35
CA ALA A 137 -8.84 13.66 -3.80
C ALA A 137 -10.06 13.05 -4.55
N LEU A 138 -9.89 11.92 -5.25
CA LEU A 138 -11.00 11.24 -5.92
C LEU A 138 -12.02 10.64 -4.95
N SER A 139 -11.66 10.37 -3.69
CA SER A 139 -12.64 9.97 -2.68
C SER A 139 -13.45 11.13 -2.11
N SER A 140 -12.91 12.35 -2.18
CA SER A 140 -13.60 13.57 -1.73
C SER A 140 -14.52 14.18 -2.79
N ASP A 141 -14.34 13.83 -4.07
CA ASP A 141 -15.18 14.28 -5.17
C ASP A 141 -16.49 13.48 -5.26
N GLU A 142 -17.64 14.11 -4.97
CA GLU A 142 -18.96 13.49 -4.99
C GLU A 142 -19.35 12.88 -6.36
N THR A 143 -18.79 13.41 -7.45
CA THR A 143 -19.06 12.93 -8.81
C THR A 143 -18.27 11.66 -9.14
N SER A 144 -17.20 11.40 -8.39
CA SER A 144 -16.30 10.26 -8.60
C SER A 144 -16.99 8.93 -8.27
N PRO A 145 -16.76 7.87 -9.05
CA PRO A 145 -17.24 6.53 -8.72
C PRO A 145 -16.66 6.01 -7.39
N TRP A 146 -15.48 6.51 -6.97
CA TRP A 146 -14.84 6.13 -5.72
C TRP A 146 -15.59 6.64 -4.50
N HIS A 147 -16.06 7.89 -4.53
CA HIS A 147 -16.88 8.47 -3.46
C HIS A 147 -18.15 7.64 -3.23
N LYS A 148 -18.86 7.30 -4.32
CA LYS A 148 -20.06 6.46 -4.25
C LYS A 148 -19.78 5.06 -3.72
N ARG A 149 -18.62 4.49 -4.04
CA ARG A 149 -18.21 3.16 -3.56
C ARG A 149 -17.96 3.16 -2.05
N ILE A 150 -17.28 4.18 -1.53
CA ILE A 150 -17.01 4.32 -0.09
C ILE A 150 -18.33 4.45 0.68
N GLN A 151 -19.26 5.27 0.20
CA GLN A 151 -20.56 5.48 0.87
C GLN A 151 -21.42 4.22 0.94
N ARG A 152 -21.31 3.33 -0.07
CA ARG A 152 -22.07 2.07 -0.15
C ARG A 152 -21.47 0.95 0.71
N ASP A 153 -20.27 1.13 1.22
CA ASP A 153 -19.55 0.12 2.00
C ASP A 153 -19.96 0.19 3.48
N ALA A 154 -21.21 -0.21 3.75
CA ALA A 154 -21.81 -0.12 5.08
C ALA A 154 -21.14 -1.04 6.10
N ASP A 155 -20.79 -2.26 5.69
CA ASP A 155 -20.22 -3.32 6.56
C ASP A 155 -18.85 -3.83 6.06
N GLY A 156 -18.22 -3.13 5.12
CA GLY A 156 -16.95 -3.56 4.53
C GLY A 156 -15.73 -2.81 5.05
N PHE A 157 -14.65 -2.87 4.29
CA PHE A 157 -13.35 -2.36 4.69
C PHE A 157 -13.38 -0.87 5.09
N TYR A 158 -14.11 -0.02 4.34
CA TYR A 158 -14.21 1.40 4.67
C TYR A 158 -15.06 1.67 5.92
N ALA A 159 -15.98 0.78 6.28
CA ALA A 159 -16.66 0.84 7.58
C ALA A 159 -15.70 0.56 8.73
N GLU A 160 -14.86 -0.48 8.61
CA GLU A 160 -13.83 -0.77 9.60
C GLU A 160 -12.85 0.41 9.79
N LEU A 161 -12.49 1.11 8.71
CA LEU A 161 -11.63 2.28 8.82
C LEU A 161 -12.27 3.43 9.61
N ARG A 162 -13.59 3.60 9.53
CA ARG A 162 -14.29 4.59 10.36
C ARG A 162 -14.20 4.25 11.85
N GLU A 163 -14.24 2.96 12.20
CA GLU A 163 -14.04 2.51 13.59
C GLU A 163 -12.60 2.76 14.05
N VAL A 164 -11.61 2.49 13.19
CA VAL A 164 -10.20 2.77 13.45
C VAL A 164 -9.96 4.27 13.69
N GLU A 165 -10.55 5.14 12.87
CA GLU A 165 -10.48 6.59 13.04
C GLU A 165 -11.15 7.06 14.33
N ALA A 166 -12.34 6.54 14.64
CA ALA A 166 -13.05 6.88 15.87
C ALA A 166 -12.25 6.50 17.13
N ALA A 167 -11.62 5.32 17.13
CA ALA A 167 -10.74 4.91 18.21
C ALA A 167 -9.51 5.82 18.34
N ALA A 168 -8.89 6.21 17.22
CA ALA A 168 -7.77 7.14 17.19
C ALA A 168 -8.10 8.51 17.81
N THR A 169 -9.35 8.97 17.69
CA THR A 169 -9.80 10.24 18.29
C THR A 169 -9.59 10.30 19.81
N HIS A 170 -9.67 9.15 20.50
CA HIS A 170 -9.48 9.07 21.95
C HIS A 170 -8.01 9.04 22.38
N HIS A 171 -7.08 8.89 21.44
CA HIS A 171 -5.65 8.83 21.69
C HIS A 171 -4.99 10.21 21.54
N ARG A 172 -3.75 10.33 22.06
CA ARG A 172 -2.93 11.53 21.85
C ARG A 172 -2.71 11.78 20.36
N SER A 173 -2.68 13.05 19.96
CA SER A 173 -2.34 13.42 18.59
C SER A 173 -0.91 13.04 18.22
N LEU A 174 -0.75 12.44 17.04
CA LEU A 174 0.52 12.02 16.47
C LEU A 174 0.99 13.01 15.41
N SER A 175 2.29 13.28 15.43
CA SER A 175 3.04 14.00 14.41
C SER A 175 4.15 13.12 13.85
N VAL A 176 4.67 13.50 12.68
CA VAL A 176 5.89 12.89 12.11
C VAL A 176 7.06 12.93 13.10
N THR A 177 7.11 13.98 13.94
CA THR A 177 8.13 14.14 14.98
C THR A 177 8.00 13.18 16.15
N ASP A 178 6.83 12.57 16.33
CA ASP A 178 6.59 11.56 17.37
C ASP A 178 6.92 10.14 16.87
N LEU A 179 7.17 9.98 15.58
CA LEU A 179 7.57 8.68 15.03
C LEU A 179 8.98 8.34 15.49
N PRO A 180 9.24 7.08 15.83
CA PRO A 180 10.56 6.69 16.29
C PRO A 180 11.61 6.89 15.18
N SER A 181 12.78 7.35 15.59
CA SER A 181 13.91 7.72 14.70
C SER A 181 14.44 6.52 13.91
N GLU A 182 15.44 6.75 13.05
CA GLU A 182 16.11 5.71 12.26
C GLU A 182 16.62 4.52 13.09
N GLU A 183 16.80 4.71 14.40
CA GLU A 183 17.12 3.68 15.39
C GLU A 183 16.17 2.46 15.35
N ILE A 184 14.95 2.59 14.83
CA ILE A 184 14.07 1.42 14.63
C ILE A 184 14.60 0.45 13.59
N PHE A 185 15.36 0.94 12.61
CA PHE A 185 15.95 0.12 11.55
C PHE A 185 17.20 -0.63 12.04
N ASP A 186 17.78 -0.17 13.14
CA ASP A 186 18.89 -0.84 13.83
C ASP A 186 18.42 -1.88 14.86
N ARG A 187 17.11 -1.96 15.12
CA ARG A 187 16.58 -2.98 16.04
C ARG A 187 16.76 -4.37 15.43
N PRO A 188 17.26 -5.35 16.20
CA PRO A 188 17.39 -6.71 15.71
C PRO A 188 16.01 -7.22 15.26
N TRP A 189 15.95 -7.72 14.02
CA TRP A 189 14.74 -8.20 13.33
C TRP A 189 14.09 -9.42 13.98
N HIS A 190 14.68 -9.93 15.07
CA HIS A 190 14.20 -11.07 15.80
C HIS A 190 13.73 -10.62 17.17
N LEU A 191 12.46 -10.85 17.46
CA LEU A 191 12.07 -11.15 18.84
C LEU A 191 12.80 -12.44 19.17
N SER A 192 13.80 -12.35 20.04
CA SER A 192 14.40 -13.52 20.70
C SER A 192 13.26 -14.42 21.19
N GLN A 193 13.22 -15.65 20.70
CA GLN A 193 12.33 -16.69 21.20
C GLN A 193 12.60 -16.98 22.68
#